data_AF-A0A4Q1SIG4-F1
#
_entry.id   AF-A0A4Q1SIG4-F1
#
_cell.length_a   1.000
_cell.length_b   1.000
_cell.length_c   1.000
_cell.angle_alpha   90.00
_cell.angle_beta   90.00
_cell.angle_gamma   90.00
#
_symmetry.space_group_name_H-M   'P 1'
#
loop_
_entity.id
_entity.type
_entity.pdbx_description
1 polymer ?
#
loop_
_entity_poly.entity_id
_entity_poly.type
_entity_poly.pdbx_seq_one_letter_code
_entity_poly.pdbx_strand_id
1 'polypeptide(L)'
;MELICHRCGTALSASESYCPHCGSPQLRYEPADEAEEVLNANPQMLGRDPGVVLWKPAITTAALVALPVGILSSLLDFGALWVIGGGILAVSLYRRRTGLLPARSTGWRIGGLLGVLAAFVANAVDSLTMVLKRYALHNGAAIDRQYLELGQQMTTQMAHSNPEAAATIPWFLHFWLTPDGTAAMALMGAVGSAIAMLLFAAAGGAIGVRIAAFGSRTARSS
;
A
#
# COMPACT_ATOMS: atom_id res chain seq x y z
N MET A 1 2.18 -50.85 -17.65
CA MET A 1 1.57 -50.45 -18.94
C MET A 1 2.71 -50.00 -19.83
N GLU A 2 2.92 -50.66 -20.96
CA GLU A 2 3.90 -50.22 -21.95
C GLU A 2 3.38 -48.95 -22.63
N LEU A 3 4.23 -47.92 -22.76
CA LEU A 3 3.86 -46.71 -23.48
C LEU A 3 3.96 -46.97 -24.98
N ILE A 4 2.89 -46.71 -25.71
CA ILE A 4 2.80 -46.97 -27.15
C ILE A 4 2.75 -45.62 -27.86
N CYS A 5 3.51 -45.47 -28.94
CA CYS A 5 3.46 -44.26 -29.75
C CYS A 5 2.09 -44.10 -30.42
N HIS A 6 1.43 -42.96 -30.18
CA HIS A 6 0.12 -42.65 -30.74
C HIS A 6 0.08 -42.61 -32.28
N ARG A 7 1.23 -42.40 -32.94
CA ARG A 7 1.31 -42.23 -34.40
C ARG A 7 1.69 -43.51 -35.14
N CYS A 8 2.63 -44.29 -34.62
CA CYS A 8 3.18 -45.46 -35.32
C CYS A 8 3.02 -46.79 -34.58
N GLY A 9 2.47 -46.78 -33.35
CA GLY A 9 2.22 -48.01 -32.60
C GLY A 9 3.46 -48.69 -32.02
N THR A 10 4.65 -48.09 -32.16
CA THR A 10 5.90 -48.66 -31.61
C THR A 10 5.94 -48.48 -30.08
N ALA A 11 6.45 -49.50 -29.37
CA ALA A 11 6.70 -49.43 -27.94
C ALA A 11 7.80 -48.40 -27.62
N LEU A 12 7.58 -47.60 -26.57
CA LEU A 12 8.46 -46.50 -26.15
C LEU A 12 9.05 -46.79 -24.77
N SER A 13 10.30 -46.35 -24.57
CA SER A 13 10.91 -46.31 -23.25
C SER A 13 10.34 -45.14 -22.43
N ALA A 14 10.18 -45.32 -21.12
CA ALA A 14 9.49 -44.36 -20.25
C ALA A 14 10.19 -42.99 -20.11
N SER A 15 11.37 -42.79 -20.68
CA SER A 15 12.17 -41.56 -20.59
C SER A 15 12.27 -40.75 -21.89
N GLU A 16 11.74 -41.23 -23.02
CA GLU A 16 11.88 -40.54 -24.31
C GLU A 16 10.74 -39.54 -24.56
N SER A 17 11.10 -38.32 -24.99
CA SER A 17 10.16 -37.23 -25.34
C SER A 17 9.69 -37.28 -26.80
N TYR A 18 10.42 -38.03 -27.64
CA TYR A 18 10.15 -38.20 -29.07
C TYR A 18 10.24 -39.68 -29.43
N CYS A 19 9.40 -40.14 -30.35
CA CYS A 19 9.50 -41.51 -30.84
C CYS A 19 10.74 -41.69 -31.74
N PRO A 20 11.63 -42.65 -31.47
CA PRO A 20 12.82 -42.88 -32.28
C PRO A 20 12.49 -43.39 -33.70
N HIS A 21 11.30 -43.96 -33.90
CA HIS A 21 10.89 -44.54 -35.18
C HIS A 21 10.22 -43.54 -36.13
N CYS A 22 9.41 -42.61 -35.62
CA CYS A 22 8.65 -41.67 -36.47
C CYS A 22 8.84 -40.19 -36.14
N GLY A 23 9.65 -39.87 -35.12
CA GLY A 23 9.95 -38.51 -34.69
C GLY A 23 8.76 -37.76 -34.05
N SER A 24 7.62 -38.41 -33.80
CA SER A 24 6.47 -37.72 -33.23
C SER A 24 6.74 -37.33 -31.77
N PRO A 25 6.44 -36.07 -31.36
CA PRO A 25 6.49 -35.68 -29.96
C PRO A 25 5.42 -36.43 -29.16
N GLN A 26 5.79 -36.99 -28.00
CA GLN A 26 4.83 -37.65 -27.11
C GLN A 26 4.29 -36.66 -26.09
N LEU A 27 3.01 -36.28 -26.22
CA LEU A 27 2.32 -35.42 -25.26
C LEU A 27 2.07 -36.21 -23.97
N ARG A 28 2.87 -35.94 -22.94
CA ARG A 28 2.62 -36.47 -21.60
C ARG A 28 1.61 -35.56 -20.91
N TYR A 29 0.47 -36.15 -20.57
CA TYR A 29 -0.45 -35.54 -19.63
C TYR A 29 0.01 -35.96 -18.23
N GLU A 30 0.67 -35.07 -17.49
CA GLU A 30 0.76 -35.24 -16.04
C GLU A 30 -0.64 -34.94 -15.49
N PRO A 31 -1.34 -35.92 -14.89
CA PRO A 31 -2.61 -35.64 -14.24
C PRO A 31 -2.32 -34.69 -13.08
N ALA A 32 -2.84 -33.47 -13.21
CA ALA A 32 -2.69 -32.43 -12.22
C ALA A 32 -3.69 -32.67 -11.08
N ASP A 33 -3.35 -33.57 -10.16
CA ASP A 33 -4.16 -33.84 -8.95
C ASP A 33 -4.07 -32.71 -7.90
N GLU A 34 -3.59 -31.52 -8.27
CA GLU A 34 -3.61 -30.31 -7.43
C GLU A 34 -4.06 -29.04 -8.19
N ALA A 35 -4.77 -29.19 -9.31
CA ALA A 35 -5.15 -28.05 -10.18
C ALA A 35 -6.57 -27.50 -9.99
N GLU A 36 -7.26 -27.80 -8.89
CA GLU A 36 -8.57 -27.18 -8.62
C GLU A 36 -8.49 -25.73 -8.08
N GLU A 37 -7.32 -25.23 -7.68
CA GLU A 37 -7.17 -23.82 -7.26
C GLU A 37 -6.63 -22.88 -8.35
N VAL A 38 -6.31 -23.39 -9.55
CA VAL A 38 -5.67 -22.62 -10.64
C VAL A 38 -6.69 -22.07 -11.65
N LEU A 39 -7.98 -22.36 -11.51
CA LEU A 39 -9.01 -22.00 -12.51
C LEU A 39 -9.29 -20.48 -12.65
N ASN A 40 -8.57 -19.60 -11.93
CA ASN A 40 -8.58 -18.15 -12.14
C ASN A 40 -7.20 -17.53 -12.40
N ALA A 41 -6.13 -18.33 -12.54
CA ALA A 41 -4.83 -17.82 -12.92
C ALA A 41 -4.78 -17.64 -14.44
N ASN A 42 -4.81 -16.39 -14.91
CA ASN A 42 -4.60 -16.05 -16.32
C ASN A 42 -3.31 -16.74 -16.82
N PRO A 43 -3.38 -17.60 -17.86
CA PRO A 43 -2.22 -18.38 -18.37
C PRO A 43 -1.07 -17.50 -18.90
N GLN A 44 -1.27 -16.18 -19.02
CA GLN A 44 -0.20 -15.20 -19.29
C GLN A 44 0.81 -15.01 -18.14
N MET A 45 0.63 -15.66 -16.98
CA MET A 45 1.51 -15.52 -15.81
C MET A 45 2.69 -16.50 -15.73
N LEU A 46 2.70 -17.58 -16.54
CA LEU A 46 3.68 -18.68 -16.41
C LEU A 46 5.09 -18.40 -16.99
N GLY A 47 5.43 -17.13 -17.25
CA GLY A 47 6.77 -16.73 -17.71
C GLY A 47 7.09 -15.25 -17.46
N ARG A 48 6.38 -14.59 -16.53
CA ARG A 48 6.52 -13.14 -16.32
C ARG A 48 7.68 -12.85 -15.36
N ASP A 49 8.58 -11.96 -15.78
CA ASP A 49 9.67 -11.45 -14.94
C ASP A 49 9.15 -11.00 -13.56
N PRO A 50 9.75 -11.46 -12.45
CA PRO A 50 9.33 -11.09 -11.09
C PRO A 50 9.50 -9.59 -10.77
N GLY A 51 10.14 -8.83 -11.68
CA GLY A 51 10.28 -7.38 -11.60
C GLY A 51 9.12 -6.56 -12.18
N VAL A 52 8.19 -7.18 -12.93
CA VAL A 52 7.10 -6.44 -13.58
C VAL A 52 5.89 -6.34 -12.65
N VAL A 53 5.61 -5.12 -12.18
CA VAL A 53 4.47 -4.83 -11.31
C VAL A 53 3.19 -4.83 -12.14
N LEU A 54 2.20 -5.63 -11.73
CA LEU A 54 0.86 -5.61 -12.30
C LEU A 54 0.07 -4.45 -11.67
N TRP A 55 0.09 -3.28 -12.33
CA TRP A 55 -0.49 -2.06 -11.77
C TRP A 55 -2.01 -2.13 -11.55
N LYS A 56 -2.76 -2.80 -12.44
CA LYS A 56 -4.23 -2.95 -12.28
C LYS A 56 -4.62 -3.62 -10.95
N PRO A 57 -4.13 -4.83 -10.62
CA PRO A 57 -4.45 -5.44 -9.33
C PRO A 57 -3.84 -4.65 -8.17
N ALA A 58 -2.64 -4.07 -8.31
CA ALA A 58 -2.02 -3.26 -7.26
C ALA A 58 -2.87 -2.03 -6.88
N ILE A 59 -3.37 -1.28 -7.87
CA ILE A 59 -4.25 -0.12 -7.65
C ILE A 59 -5.56 -0.56 -7.02
N THR A 60 -6.15 -1.65 -7.51
CA THR A 60 -7.44 -2.14 -6.98
C THR A 60 -7.30 -2.58 -5.52
N THR A 61 -6.24 -3.31 -5.18
CA THR A 61 -5.99 -3.76 -3.79
C THR A 61 -5.64 -2.58 -2.89
N ALA A 62 -4.86 -1.61 -3.38
CA ALA A 62 -4.53 -0.41 -2.64
C ALA A 62 -5.78 0.44 -2.37
N ALA A 63 -6.63 0.68 -3.38
CA ALA A 63 -7.86 1.46 -3.22
C ALA A 63 -8.84 0.81 -2.22
N LEU A 64 -9.00 -0.51 -2.28
CA LEU A 64 -9.86 -1.25 -1.35
C LEU A 64 -9.41 -1.13 0.11
N VAL A 65 -8.09 -1.13 0.36
CA VAL A 65 -7.53 -1.05 1.71
C VAL A 65 -7.38 0.41 2.16
N ALA A 66 -7.16 1.35 1.24
CA ALA A 66 -6.99 2.77 1.54
C ALA A 66 -8.23 3.38 2.19
N LEU A 67 -9.42 2.95 1.79
CA LEU A 67 -10.68 3.48 2.32
C LEU A 67 -10.83 3.22 3.84
N PRO A 68 -10.83 1.97 4.33
CA PRO A 68 -10.95 1.72 5.77
C PRO A 68 -9.74 2.25 6.54
N VAL A 69 -8.53 2.18 5.97
CA VAL A 69 -7.33 2.70 6.63
C VAL A 69 -7.41 4.21 6.80
N GLY A 70 -7.74 4.96 5.76
CA GLY A 70 -7.87 6.42 5.83
C GLY A 70 -8.95 6.86 6.83
N ILE A 71 -10.10 6.18 6.86
CA ILE A 71 -11.17 6.46 7.81
C ILE A 71 -10.73 6.14 9.25
N LEU A 72 -10.15 4.95 9.49
CA LEU A 72 -9.70 4.55 10.82
C LEU A 72 -8.56 5.44 11.34
N SER A 73 -7.65 5.86 10.46
CA SER A 73 -6.54 6.75 10.82
C SER A 73 -7.00 8.16 11.17
N SER A 74 -8.13 8.63 10.65
CA SER A 74 -8.74 9.93 11.02
C SER A 74 -9.51 9.82 12.34
N LEU A 75 -10.16 8.68 12.60
CA LEU A 75 -11.00 8.50 13.80
C LEU A 75 -10.26 8.02 15.05
N LEU A 76 -9.10 7.36 14.89
CA LEU A 76 -8.36 6.73 15.98
C LEU A 76 -6.94 7.30 16.08
N ASP A 77 -6.50 7.61 17.30
CA ASP A 77 -5.16 8.17 17.58
C ASP A 77 -4.00 7.24 17.17
N PHE A 78 -4.28 5.95 16.91
CA PHE A 78 -3.30 4.94 16.48
C PHE A 78 -3.03 4.95 14.97
N GLY A 79 -3.10 6.11 14.32
CA GLY A 79 -3.02 6.25 12.86
C GLY A 79 -1.83 5.52 12.21
N ALA A 80 -0.65 5.58 12.82
CA ALA A 80 0.55 4.91 12.30
C ALA A 80 0.42 3.38 12.25
N LEU A 81 -0.20 2.76 13.25
CA LEU A 81 -0.39 1.30 13.28
C LEU A 81 -1.33 0.84 12.17
N TRP A 82 -2.43 1.57 11.95
CA TRP A 82 -3.39 1.29 10.87
C TRP A 82 -2.76 1.44 9.49
N VAL A 83 -1.91 2.45 9.30
CA VAL A 83 -1.24 2.70 8.02
C VAL A 83 -0.17 1.65 7.73
N ILE A 84 0.64 1.26 8.73
CA ILE A 84 1.64 0.19 8.58
C ILE A 84 0.94 -1.15 8.33
N GLY A 85 -0.06 -1.49 9.13
CA GLY A 85 -0.87 -2.70 8.98
C GLY A 85 -1.58 -2.75 7.63
N GLY A 86 -2.13 -1.62 7.18
CA GLY A 86 -2.71 -1.45 5.85
C GLY A 86 -1.70 -1.74 4.74
N GLY A 87 -0.47 -1.25 4.86
CA GLY A 87 0.62 -1.52 3.91
C GLY A 87 0.95 -3.01 3.81
N ILE A 88 1.03 -3.71 4.95
CA ILE A 88 1.23 -5.16 5.00
C ILE A 88 0.05 -5.90 4.36
N LEU A 89 -1.18 -5.51 4.70
CA LEU A 89 -2.41 -6.12 4.19
C LEU A 89 -2.55 -5.94 2.68
N ALA A 90 -2.25 -4.75 2.15
CA ALA A 90 -2.32 -4.46 0.72
C ALA A 90 -1.36 -5.35 -0.08
N VAL A 91 -0.14 -5.57 0.42
CA VAL A 91 0.82 -6.48 -0.19
C VAL A 91 0.36 -7.95 -0.09
N SER A 92 -0.20 -8.35 1.06
CA SER A 92 -0.77 -9.70 1.24
C SER A 92 -1.91 -9.96 0.25
N LEU A 93 -2.82 -9.00 0.09
CA LEU A 93 -3.95 -9.09 -0.84
C LEU A 93 -3.49 -9.10 -2.30
N TYR A 94 -2.49 -8.27 -2.64
CA TYR A 94 -1.86 -8.27 -3.96
C TYR A 94 -1.25 -9.63 -4.29
N ARG A 95 -0.53 -10.24 -3.33
CA ARG A 95 0.04 -11.58 -3.50
C ARG A 95 -1.06 -12.63 -3.72
N ARG A 96 -2.11 -12.60 -2.89
CA ARG A 96 -3.25 -13.52 -3.03
C ARG A 96 -3.93 -13.43 -4.40
N ARG A 97 -4.05 -12.22 -4.97
CA ARG A 97 -4.68 -12.01 -6.27
C ARG A 97 -3.79 -12.32 -7.48
N THR A 98 -2.48 -12.24 -7.32
CA THR A 98 -1.53 -12.44 -8.43
C THR A 98 -0.85 -13.80 -8.39
N GLY A 99 -0.88 -14.52 -7.27
CA GLY A 99 -0.17 -15.79 -7.09
C GLY A 99 1.35 -15.68 -7.12
N LEU A 100 1.91 -14.49 -7.38
CA LEU A 100 3.33 -14.24 -7.57
C LEU A 100 3.96 -13.64 -6.32
N LEU A 101 5.16 -14.09 -5.99
CA LEU A 101 5.99 -13.49 -4.95
C LEU A 101 6.48 -12.12 -5.46
N PRO A 102 6.09 -11.00 -4.84
CA PRO A 102 6.52 -9.68 -5.28
C PRO A 102 8.04 -9.52 -5.10
N ALA A 103 8.72 -8.90 -6.06
CA ALA A 103 10.10 -8.46 -5.85
C ALA A 103 10.20 -7.52 -4.63
N ARG A 104 11.39 -7.50 -4.00
CA ARG A 104 11.68 -6.65 -2.83
C ARG A 104 11.41 -5.16 -3.08
N SER A 105 11.59 -4.70 -4.31
CA SER A 105 11.32 -3.32 -4.75
C SER A 105 9.85 -3.04 -5.07
N THR A 106 8.96 -4.02 -5.01
CA THR A 106 7.53 -3.82 -5.29
C THR A 106 6.76 -3.40 -4.04
N GLY A 107 7.19 -3.86 -2.86
CA GLY A 107 6.50 -3.60 -1.58
C GLY A 107 6.36 -2.11 -1.23
N TRP A 108 7.44 -1.34 -1.33
CA TRP A 108 7.41 0.10 -1.05
C TRP A 108 6.59 0.91 -2.07
N ARG A 109 6.50 0.44 -3.33
CA ARG A 109 5.66 1.08 -4.37
C ARG A 109 4.17 0.88 -4.10
N ILE A 110 3.77 -0.36 -3.80
CA ILE A 110 2.37 -0.67 -3.45
C ILE A 110 1.98 0.02 -2.14
N GLY A 111 2.86 -0.03 -1.13
CA GLY A 111 2.68 0.68 0.14
C GLY A 111 2.60 2.20 -0.05
N GLY A 112 3.47 2.80 -0.87
CA GLY A 112 3.43 4.23 -1.16
C GLY A 112 2.13 4.65 -1.86
N LEU A 113 1.67 3.87 -2.85
CA LEU A 113 0.38 4.10 -3.51
C LEU A 113 -0.79 4.04 -2.52
N LEU A 114 -0.80 3.05 -1.65
CA LEU A 114 -1.77 2.95 -0.56
C LEU A 114 -1.71 4.19 0.34
N GLY A 115 -0.51 4.62 0.75
CA GLY A 115 -0.31 5.77 1.63
C GLY A 115 -0.86 7.06 1.03
N VAL A 116 -0.66 7.31 -0.27
CA VAL A 116 -1.22 8.48 -0.97
C VAL A 116 -2.76 8.42 -0.97
N LEU A 117 -3.34 7.26 -1.30
CA LEU A 117 -4.79 7.10 -1.33
C LEU A 117 -5.40 7.22 0.08
N ALA A 118 -4.76 6.63 1.09
CA ALA A 118 -5.19 6.70 2.48
C ALA A 118 -5.09 8.14 3.02
N ALA A 119 -4.02 8.86 2.69
CA ALA A 119 -3.86 10.28 3.04
C ALA A 119 -4.95 11.15 2.43
N PHE A 120 -5.29 10.91 1.16
CA PHE A 120 -6.39 11.61 0.50
C PHE A 120 -7.72 11.36 1.22
N VAL A 121 -8.04 10.09 1.52
CA VAL A 121 -9.27 9.73 2.23
C VAL A 121 -9.29 10.33 3.64
N ALA A 122 -8.20 10.23 4.41
CA ALA A 122 -8.11 10.76 5.76
C ALA A 122 -8.30 12.28 5.77
N ASN A 123 -7.56 13.02 4.93
CA ASN A 123 -7.69 14.47 4.84
C ASN A 123 -9.09 14.90 4.38
N ALA A 124 -9.74 14.14 3.50
CA ALA A 124 -11.13 14.40 3.09
C ALA A 124 -12.11 14.20 4.25
N VAL A 125 -11.94 13.13 5.05
CA VAL A 125 -12.76 12.86 6.24
C VAL A 125 -12.52 13.91 7.33
N ASP A 126 -11.28 14.30 7.58
CA ASP A 126 -10.92 15.35 8.54
C ASP A 126 -11.53 16.70 8.14
N SER A 127 -11.40 17.06 6.86
CA SER A 127 -11.99 18.29 6.30
C SER A 127 -13.51 18.29 6.44
N LEU A 128 -14.16 17.17 6.09
CA LEU A 128 -15.62 17.03 6.24
C LEU A 128 -16.03 17.14 7.71
N THR A 129 -15.29 16.46 8.60
CA THR A 129 -15.53 16.50 10.05
C THR A 129 -15.39 17.92 10.59
N MET A 130 -14.40 18.68 10.13
CA MET A 130 -14.20 20.07 10.52
C MET A 130 -15.38 20.96 10.09
N VAL A 131 -15.85 20.81 8.84
CA VAL A 131 -17.03 21.52 8.32
C VAL A 131 -18.28 21.17 9.13
N LEU A 132 -18.51 19.88 9.42
CA LEU A 132 -19.64 19.43 10.24
C LEU A 132 -19.56 19.97 11.67
N LYS A 133 -18.39 19.91 12.31
CA LYS A 133 -18.16 20.49 13.64
C LYS A 133 -18.42 21.99 13.66
N ARG A 134 -17.99 22.71 12.62
CA ARG A 134 -18.15 24.17 12.52
C ARG A 134 -19.60 24.58 12.31
N TYR A 135 -20.31 23.98 11.35
CA TYR A 135 -21.63 24.45 10.90
C TYR A 135 -22.80 23.67 11.49
N ALA A 136 -22.69 22.35 11.64
CA ALA A 136 -23.79 21.55 12.18
C ALA A 136 -23.80 21.57 13.72
N LEU A 137 -22.61 21.42 14.33
CA LEU A 137 -22.45 21.40 15.79
C LEU A 137 -22.15 22.78 16.40
N HIS A 138 -22.07 23.83 15.58
CA HIS A 138 -21.81 25.21 16.01
C HIS A 138 -20.53 25.39 16.85
N ASN A 139 -19.55 24.49 16.72
CA ASN A 139 -18.30 24.51 17.48
C ASN A 139 -17.22 25.43 16.85
N GLY A 140 -17.58 26.35 15.96
CA GLY A 140 -16.63 27.22 15.27
C GLY A 140 -15.71 28.00 16.21
N ALA A 141 -16.27 28.60 17.27
CA ALA A 141 -15.48 29.37 18.24
C ALA A 141 -14.51 28.52 19.08
N ALA A 142 -14.76 27.22 19.24
CA ALA A 142 -13.83 26.31 19.90
C ALA A 142 -12.67 25.94 18.97
N ILE A 143 -12.98 25.68 17.69
CA ILE A 143 -11.99 25.40 16.65
C ILE A 143 -11.05 26.59 16.45
N ASP A 144 -11.61 27.81 16.31
CA ASP A 144 -10.82 29.02 16.10
C ASP A 144 -9.88 29.28 17.30
N ARG A 145 -10.34 29.01 18.54
CA ARG A 145 -9.48 29.08 19.74
C ARG A 145 -8.34 28.07 19.71
N GLN A 146 -8.61 26.82 19.33
CA GLN A 146 -7.59 25.78 19.23
C GLN A 146 -6.47 26.16 18.24
N TYR A 147 -6.82 26.73 17.08
CA TYR A 147 -5.82 27.19 16.11
C TYR A 147 -5.05 28.42 16.59
N LEU A 148 -5.71 29.35 17.29
CA LEU A 148 -5.02 30.49 17.91
C LEU A 148 -4.01 30.04 18.97
N GLU A 149 -4.38 29.10 19.83
CA GLU A 149 -3.48 28.51 20.82
C GLU A 149 -2.28 27.82 20.15
N LEU A 150 -2.51 27.07 19.07
CA LEU A 150 -1.44 26.45 18.29
C LEU A 150 -0.50 27.49 17.66
N GLY A 151 -1.04 28.57 17.09
CA GLY A 151 -0.25 29.68 16.54
C GLY A 151 0.56 30.41 17.61
N GLN A 152 -0.01 30.61 18.80
CA GLN A 152 0.71 31.16 19.95
C GLN A 152 1.86 30.23 20.41
N GLN A 153 1.62 28.92 20.45
CA GLN A 153 2.66 27.95 20.78
C GLN A 153 3.81 27.97 19.76
N MET A 154 3.51 27.98 18.45
CA MET A 154 4.55 28.08 17.41
C MET A 154 5.36 29.37 17.52
N THR A 155 4.70 30.52 17.69
CA THR A 155 5.36 31.83 17.74
C THR A 155 6.21 31.99 19.01
N THR A 156 5.72 31.53 20.17
CA THR A 156 6.49 31.53 21.41
C THR A 156 7.69 30.59 21.35
N GLN A 157 7.53 29.39 20.78
CA GLN A 157 8.64 28.46 20.58
C GLN A 157 9.69 29.04 19.63
N MET A 158 9.27 29.69 18.55
CA MET A 158 10.16 30.34 17.61
C MET A 158 10.93 31.49 18.26
N ALA A 159 10.24 32.38 18.97
CA ALA A 159 10.85 33.49 19.69
C ALA A 159 11.85 33.03 20.77
N HIS A 160 11.54 31.93 21.45
CA HIS A 160 12.46 31.35 22.43
C HIS A 160 13.70 30.72 21.76
N SER A 161 13.53 30.04 20.63
CA SER A 161 14.65 29.41 19.91
C SER A 161 15.58 30.43 19.24
N ASN A 162 15.03 31.55 18.75
CA ASN A 162 15.74 32.55 17.96
C ASN A 162 15.20 33.96 18.26
N PRO A 163 15.61 34.59 19.38
CA PRO A 163 15.08 35.89 19.79
C PRO A 163 15.42 37.02 18.80
N GLU A 164 16.58 36.96 18.15
CA GLU A 164 17.00 37.94 17.13
C GLU A 164 16.12 37.88 15.87
N ALA A 165 15.74 36.67 15.42
CA ALA A 165 14.86 36.49 14.27
C ALA A 165 13.44 37.00 14.57
N ALA A 166 12.96 36.79 15.79
CA ALA A 166 11.66 37.27 16.24
C ALA A 166 11.54 38.79 16.24
N ALA A 167 12.61 39.50 16.64
CA ALA A 167 12.66 40.96 16.57
C ALA A 167 12.76 41.48 15.13
N THR A 168 13.39 40.71 14.23
CA THR A 168 13.63 41.12 12.84
C THR A 168 12.41 40.95 11.95
N ILE A 169 11.53 39.98 12.21
CA ILE A 169 10.40 39.63 11.32
C ILE A 169 9.07 39.56 12.10
N PRO A 170 8.59 40.67 12.69
CA PRO A 170 7.35 40.68 13.49
C PRO A 170 6.10 40.37 12.66
N TRP A 171 6.10 40.70 11.36
CA TRP A 171 4.99 40.39 10.45
C TRP A 171 4.77 38.88 10.29
N PHE A 172 5.85 38.09 10.31
CA PHE A 172 5.78 36.64 10.17
C PHE A 172 5.19 36.00 11.42
N LEU A 173 5.58 36.49 12.60
CA LEU A 173 4.98 36.04 13.86
C LEU A 173 3.48 36.41 13.92
N HIS A 174 3.13 37.62 13.47
CA HIS A 174 1.74 38.05 13.47
C HIS A 174 0.90 37.26 12.46
N PHE A 175 1.46 36.88 11.29
CA PHE A 175 0.77 36.07 10.28
C PHE A 175 0.16 34.80 10.86
N TRP A 176 0.87 34.07 11.71
CA TRP A 176 0.37 32.82 12.33
C TRP A 176 -0.86 33.01 13.22
N LEU A 177 -1.12 34.24 13.69
CA LEU A 177 -2.27 34.60 14.50
C LEU A 177 -3.45 35.12 13.67
N THR A 178 -3.26 35.32 12.36
CA THR A 178 -4.31 35.78 11.45
C THR A 178 -5.19 34.62 10.95
N PRO A 179 -6.40 34.91 10.44
CA PRO A 179 -7.24 33.88 9.80
C PRO A 179 -6.52 33.13 8.67
N ASP A 180 -5.74 33.84 7.83
CA ASP A 180 -4.95 33.21 6.76
C ASP A 180 -3.87 32.28 7.32
N GLY A 181 -3.26 32.66 8.44
CA GLY A 181 -2.34 31.81 9.21
C GLY A 181 -2.99 30.52 9.70
N THR A 182 -4.25 30.56 10.15
CA THR A 182 -4.97 29.34 10.56
C THR A 182 -5.21 28.39 9.39
N ALA A 183 -5.55 28.91 8.20
CA ALA A 183 -5.67 28.11 7.00
C ALA A 183 -4.32 27.49 6.60
N ALA A 184 -3.24 28.26 6.68
CA ALA A 184 -1.89 27.77 6.44
C ALA A 184 -1.49 26.65 7.43
N MET A 185 -1.81 26.78 8.71
CA MET A 185 -1.57 25.73 9.72
C MET A 185 -2.35 24.46 9.41
N ALA A 186 -3.62 24.57 9.03
CA ALA A 186 -4.44 23.42 8.66
C ALA A 186 -3.86 22.68 7.44
N LEU A 187 -3.46 23.43 6.39
CA LEU A 187 -2.80 22.85 5.22
C LEU A 187 -1.46 22.20 5.56
N MET A 188 -0.65 22.85 6.40
CA MET A 188 0.64 22.31 6.83
C MET A 188 0.45 21.00 7.61
N GLY A 189 -0.56 20.94 8.48
CA GLY A 189 -0.97 19.72 9.17
C GLY A 189 -1.38 18.59 8.21
N ALA A 190 -2.21 18.90 7.22
CA ALA A 190 -2.68 17.94 6.21
C ALA A 190 -1.54 17.42 5.30
N VAL A 191 -0.56 18.28 4.98
CA VAL A 191 0.64 17.88 4.23
C VAL A 191 1.54 17.01 5.11
N GLY A 192 1.76 17.40 6.36
CA GLY A 192 2.56 16.62 7.31
C GLY A 192 1.98 15.22 7.54
N SER A 193 0.66 15.12 7.73
CA SER A 193 -0.03 13.83 7.87
C SER A 193 0.07 13.00 6.59
N ALA A 194 -0.09 13.60 5.40
CA ALA A 194 0.03 12.91 4.14
C ALA A 194 1.44 12.32 3.92
N ILE A 195 2.49 13.09 4.24
CA ILE A 195 3.87 12.61 4.18
C ILE A 195 4.08 11.46 5.16
N ALA A 196 3.62 11.60 6.40
CA ALA A 196 3.74 10.55 7.40
C ALA A 196 3.03 9.26 6.94
N MET A 197 1.80 9.36 6.42
CA MET A 197 1.06 8.21 5.90
C MET A 197 1.78 7.54 4.74
N LEU A 198 2.33 8.32 3.79
CA LEU A 198 3.11 7.79 2.69
C LEU A 198 4.32 7.00 3.18
N LEU A 199 5.10 7.57 4.09
CA LEU A 199 6.32 6.95 4.61
C LEU A 199 6.01 5.66 5.40
N PHE A 200 5.02 5.71 6.29
CA PHE A 200 4.62 4.55 7.08
C PHE A 200 3.99 3.45 6.23
N ALA A 201 3.16 3.79 5.24
CA ALA A 201 2.58 2.80 4.34
C ALA A 201 3.63 2.16 3.44
N ALA A 202 4.58 2.95 2.93
CA ALA A 202 5.72 2.45 2.16
C ALA A 202 6.59 1.50 2.98
N ALA A 203 6.87 1.85 4.25
CA ALA A 203 7.58 0.99 5.19
C ALA A 203 6.80 -0.30 5.47
N GLY A 204 5.51 -0.21 5.75
CA GLY A 204 4.63 -1.37 5.97
C GLY A 204 4.57 -2.30 4.76
N GLY A 205 4.47 -1.76 3.55
CA GLY A 205 4.51 -2.53 2.31
C GLY A 205 5.86 -3.22 2.08
N ALA A 206 6.97 -2.54 2.39
CA ALA A 206 8.31 -3.15 2.32
C ALA A 206 8.47 -4.32 3.32
N ILE A 207 7.96 -4.17 4.55
CA ILE A 207 7.92 -5.22 5.57
C ILE A 207 7.02 -6.38 5.13
N GLY A 208 5.85 -6.09 4.55
CA GLY A 208 4.90 -7.09 4.08
C GLY A 208 5.51 -8.06 3.06
N VAL A 209 6.34 -7.56 2.13
CA VAL A 209 7.05 -8.42 1.17
C VAL A 209 8.09 -9.31 1.86
N ARG A 210 8.75 -8.83 2.92
CA ARG A 210 9.71 -9.64 3.69
C ARG A 210 9.04 -10.78 4.42
N ILE A 211 7.95 -10.49 5.13
CA ILE A 211 7.15 -11.51 5.85
C ILE A 211 6.65 -12.57 4.87
N ALA A 212 6.17 -12.14 3.70
CA ALA A 212 5.74 -13.02 2.63
C ALA A 212 6.85 -13.96 2.12
N ALA A 213 8.08 -13.46 2.01
CA ALA A 213 9.23 -14.24 1.56
C ALA A 213 9.74 -15.23 2.61
N PHE A 214 9.52 -14.99 3.91
CA PHE A 214 9.86 -15.95 4.96
C PHE A 214 8.89 -17.14 4.98
N GLY A 215 7.59 -16.89 4.87
CA GLY A 215 6.57 -17.96 4.90
C GLY A 215 6.66 -18.94 3.72
N SER A 216 7.17 -18.52 2.56
CA SER A 216 7.37 -19.43 1.42
C SER A 216 8.61 -20.32 1.54
N ARG A 217 9.59 -19.96 2.38
CA ARG A 217 10.78 -20.79 2.62
C ARG A 217 10.48 -21.96 3.54
N THR A 218 9.68 -21.74 4.58
CA THR A 218 9.29 -22.79 5.54
C THR A 218 8.38 -23.83 4.90
N ALA A 219 7.48 -23.44 3.99
CA ALA A 219 6.59 -24.36 3.26
C ALA A 219 7.33 -25.26 2.25
N ARG A 220 8.57 -24.92 1.87
CA ARG A 220 9.38 -25.71 0.92
C ARG A 220 10.35 -26.66 1.62
N SER A 221 10.45 -26.58 2.96
CA SER A 221 11.32 -27.44 3.80
C SER A 221 10.56 -28.51 4.59
N SER A 222 9.23 -28.53 4.50
CA SER A 222 8.33 -29.54 5.07
C SER A 222 7.84 -30.47 3.97
#